data_AF-B4H2H0-F1
#
_entry.id   AF-B4H2H0-F1
#
_cell.length_a   1.000
_cell.length_b   1.000
_cell.length_c   1.000
_cell.angle_alpha   90.00
_cell.angle_beta   90.00
_cell.angle_gamma   90.00
#
_symmetry.space_group_name_H-M   'P 1'
#
loop_
_entity.id
_entity.type
_entity.pdbx_description
1 polymer ?
#
loop_
_entity_poly.entity_id
_entity_poly.type
_entity_poly.pdbx_seq_one_letter_code
_entity_poly.pdbx_strand_id
1 'polypeptide(L)' 'MSDQFSFADNFNSRTLRGRANVSKVTLAGLGIAYVALKIRQAWVQRRETKLYCKECQKLLLRH' A
#
# COMPACT_ATOMS: atom_id res chain seq x y z
N MET A 1 -27.01 -8.22 -26.37
CA MET A 1 -26.33 -9.30 -25.63
C MET A 1 -25.58 -8.63 -24.48
N SER A 2 -25.95 -8.95 -23.23
CA SER A 2 -25.14 -8.53 -22.08
C SER A 2 -23.88 -9.41 -22.09
N ASP A 3 -22.77 -8.88 -22.60
CA ASP A 3 -21.48 -9.56 -22.54
C ASP A 3 -21.13 -9.77 -21.06
N GLN A 4 -21.37 -10.98 -20.57
CA GLN A 4 -21.09 -11.34 -19.20
C GLN A 4 -19.58 -11.29 -19.00
N PHE A 5 -19.12 -10.40 -18.11
CA PHE A 5 -17.70 -10.22 -17.89
C PHE A 5 -17.07 -11.52 -17.36
N SER A 6 -16.20 -12.11 -18.17
CA SER A 6 -15.41 -13.28 -17.78
C SER A 6 -14.03 -12.83 -17.31
N PHE A 7 -13.72 -13.11 -16.04
CA PHE A 7 -12.40 -12.85 -15.46
C PHE A 7 -11.32 -13.69 -16.15
N ALA A 8 -11.63 -14.96 -16.48
CA ALA A 8 -10.68 -15.85 -17.13
C ALA A 8 -10.27 -15.36 -18.53
N ASP A 9 -11.19 -14.75 -19.27
CA ASP A 9 -10.91 -14.25 -20.62
C ASP A 9 -10.21 -12.89 -20.60
N ASN A 10 -10.46 -12.07 -19.58
CA ASN A 10 -9.83 -10.76 -19.45
C ASN A 10 -8.49 -10.80 -18.70
N PHE A 11 -8.22 -11.81 -17.86
CA PHE A 11 -7.00 -11.94 -17.08
C PHE A 11 -6.39 -13.33 -17.28
N ASN A 12 -5.70 -13.51 -18.41
CA ASN A 12 -4.96 -14.72 -18.72
C ASN A 12 -3.58 -14.41 -19.28
N SER A 13 -2.73 -15.44 -19.32
CA SER A 13 -1.40 -15.37 -19.90
C SER A 13 -1.36 -15.70 -21.40
N ARG A 14 -2.50 -16.10 -22.00
CA ARG A 14 -2.54 -16.64 -23.36
C ARG A 14 -2.69 -15.57 -24.43
N THR A 15 -3.56 -14.59 -24.19
CA THR A 15 -3.82 -13.49 -25.14
C THR A 15 -3.02 -12.25 -24.80
N LEU A 16 -2.70 -11.42 -25.81
CA LEU A 16 -2.03 -10.13 -25.58
C LEU A 16 -2.84 -9.22 -24.66
N ARG A 17 -4.18 -9.19 -24.84
CA ARG A 17 -5.10 -8.42 -24.00
C ARG A 17 -5.10 -8.92 -22.55
N GLY A 18 -5.16 -10.24 -22.35
CA GLY A 18 -5.05 -10.86 -21.03
C GLY A 18 -3.76 -10.50 -20.32
N ARG A 19 -2.62 -10.62 -21.01
CA ARG A 19 -1.28 -10.30 -20.46
C ARG A 19 -1.16 -8.81 -20.11
N ALA A 20 -1.71 -7.93 -20.94
CA ALA A 20 -1.74 -6.50 -20.68
C ALA A 20 -2.58 -6.16 -19.43
N ASN A 21 -3.71 -6.84 -19.24
CA ASN A 21 -4.54 -6.64 -18.05
C ASN A 21 -3.88 -7.19 -16.78
N VAL A 22 -3.28 -8.38 -16.85
CA VAL A 22 -2.52 -8.95 -15.71
C VAL A 22 -1.38 -8.02 -15.31
N SER A 23 -0.56 -7.56 -16.27
CA SER A 23 0.55 -6.64 -15.98
C SER A 23 0.10 -5.31 -15.38
N LYS A 24 -1.01 -4.72 -15.86
CA LYS A 24 -1.62 -3.53 -15.25
C LYS A 24 -2.00 -3.77 -13.78
N VAL A 25 -2.69 -4.88 -13.50
CA VAL A 25 -3.10 -5.21 -12.13
C VAL A 25 -1.89 -5.46 -11.24
N THR A 26 -0.86 -6.15 -11.72
CA THR A 26 0.37 -6.37 -10.97
C THR A 26 1.07 -5.06 -10.63
N LEU A 27 1.25 -4.16 -11.59
CA LEU A 27 1.89 -2.85 -11.36
C LEU A 27 1.07 -1.98 -10.41
N ALA A 28 -0.25 -1.95 -10.56
CA ALA A 28 -1.13 -1.24 -9.64
C ALA A 28 -1.04 -1.82 -8.22
N GLY A 29 -1.04 -3.14 -8.07
CA GLY A 29 -0.88 -3.82 -6.78
C GLY A 29 0.44 -3.50 -6.09
N LEU A 30 1.55 -3.50 -6.83
CA LEU A 30 2.86 -3.08 -6.31
C LEU A 30 2.86 -1.62 -5.87
N GLY A 31 2.25 -0.72 -6.65
CA GLY A 31 2.13 0.69 -6.29
C GLY A 31 1.34 0.90 -4.99
N ILE A 32 0.20 0.22 -4.84
CA ILE A 32 -0.62 0.28 -3.63
C ILE A 32 0.15 -0.27 -2.42
N ALA A 33 0.81 -1.42 -2.57
CA ALA A 33 1.61 -2.02 -1.50
C ALA A 33 2.75 -1.09 -1.05
N TYR A 34 3.44 -0.45 -1.99
CA TYR A 34 4.50 0.51 -1.70
C TYR A 34 3.99 1.72 -0.91
N VAL A 35 2.89 2.32 -1.35
CA VAL A 35 2.27 3.46 -0.65
C VAL A 35 1.84 3.06 0.76
N ALA A 36 1.20 1.90 0.93
CA ALA A 36 0.80 1.39 2.23
C ALA A 36 1.99 1.20 3.19
N LEU A 37 3.11 0.67 2.67
CA LEU A 37 4.35 0.54 3.44
C LEU A 37 4.91 1.90 3.87
N LYS A 38 4.93 2.90 2.97
CA LYS A 38 5.40 4.25 3.29
C LYS A 38 4.51 4.95 4.32
N ILE A 39 3.19 4.80 4.20
CA ILE A 39 2.24 5.30 5.19
C ILE A 39 2.56 4.65 6.55
N ARG A 40 2.69 3.31 6.61
CA ARG A 40 3.01 2.60 7.86
C ARG A 40 4.32 3.08 8.48
N GLN A 41 5.38 3.25 7.68
CA GLN A 41 6.67 3.77 8.16
C GLN A 41 6.52 5.19 8.74
N ALA A 42 5.81 6.09 8.05
CA ALA A 42 5.57 7.44 8.52
C ALA A 42 4.75 7.47 9.83
N TRP A 43 3.75 6.60 9.96
CA TRP A 43 2.98 6.46 11.20
C TRP A 43 3.85 6.00 12.37
N VAL A 44 4.73 5.01 12.16
CA VAL A 44 5.66 4.54 13.19
C VAL A 44 6.60 5.68 13.62
N GLN A 45 7.24 6.36 12.67
CA GLN A 45 8.13 7.49 12.98
C GLN A 45 7.43 8.61 13.77
N ARG A 46 6.20 8.96 13.38
CA ARG A 46 5.37 9.95 14.11
C ARG A 46 5.01 9.48 15.52
N ARG A 47 4.78 8.18 15.70
CA ARG A 47 4.46 7.60 17.02
C ARG A 47 5.69 7.64 17.92
N GLU A 48 6.84 7.22 17.43
CA GLU A 48 8.12 7.24 18.15
C GLU A 48 8.50 8.67 18.56
N THR A 49 8.44 9.64 17.64
CA THR A 49 8.73 11.06 17.95
C THR A 49 7.77 11.64 18.98
N LYS A 50 6.47 11.32 18.91
CA LYS A 50 5.50 11.73 19.95
C LYS A 50 5.80 11.10 21.31
N LEU A 51 6.18 9.82 21.34
CA LEU A 51 6.55 9.12 22.57
C LEU A 51 7.84 9.71 23.17
N TYR A 52 8.87 9.91 22.35
CA TYR A 52 10.14 10.53 22.75
C TYR A 52 9.92 11.92 23.35
N CYS A 53 9.11 12.77 22.71
CA CYS A 53 8.80 14.11 23.22
C CYS A 53 8.06 14.07 24.57
N LYS A 54 7.12 13.12 24.76
CA LYS A 54 6.44 12.93 26.05
C LYS A 54 7.40 12.51 27.18
N GLU A 55 8.32 11.60 26.89
CA GLU A 55 9.32 11.17 27.88
C GLU A 55 10.33 12.28 28.19
N CYS A 56 10.77 13.06 27.19
CA CYS A 56 11.56 14.28 27.42
C CYS A 56 10.82 15.30 28.31
N GLN A 57 9.53 15.56 28.06
CA GLN A 57 8.74 16.46 28.92
C GLN A 57 8.63 15.94 30.35
N LYS A 58 8.42 14.63 30.56
CA LYS A 58 8.41 14.04 31.92
C LYS A 58 9.73 14.24 32.65
N LEU A 59 10.87 14.09 31.96
CA LEU A 59 12.19 14.29 32.57
C LEU A 59 12.43 15.75 32.96
N LEU A 60 12.02 16.70 32.10
CA LEU A 60 12.14 18.14 32.38
C LEU A 60 11.25 18.62 33.54
N LEU A 61 10.05 18.05 33.68
CA LEU A 61 9.09 18.42 34.73
C LEU A 61 9.33 17.70 36.08
N ARG A 62 10.35 16.85 36.17
CA ARG A 62 10.68 16.09 37.40
C ARG A 62 11.71 16.78 38.29
N HIS A 63 12.25 17.91 37.86
CA HIS A 63 13.10 18.83 38.62
C HIS A 63 12.28 20.03 39.09
#